data_AF-A0A0V0X991-F1
#
_entry.id   AF-A0A0V0X991-F1
#
_cell.length_a   1.000
_cell.length_b   1.000
_cell.length_c   1.000
_cell.angle_alpha   90.00
_cell.angle_beta   90.00
_cell.angle_gamma   90.00
#
_symmetry.space_group_name_H-M   'P 1'
#
loop_
_entity.id
_entity.type
_entity.pdbx_description
1 polymer ?
#
loop_
_entity_poly.entity_id
_entity_poly.type
_entity_poly.pdbx_seq_one_letter_code
_entity_poly.pdbx_strand_id
1 'polypeptide(L)'
;MNSKKYFFLFLQLLVFLATSTIFASADETDAEEQFEKLQFSFDNLGNLSETHKAIYNKDHLLLFEEHIDSSSKFDYHHSSILSGTYVIDVDLNTLTARKMQSSTLLSIHDPDVSMEEKIFVYKNDVFMIIYKTNWSFSYHLLYKWLNDSWVKMNFQAADIEFPMFNHFVEIHITQSDSDTVIFTTSLLGENLVVYSKFTEKVKDSYILTNLYTIRELPLLSSHVLFTGLKGENLSSIMEMKYGTYHWVPDKIIEVNPNNKSFVQIDIQGKVPNWEFSGPKHVFQSKDKLLLADGTEFINIDQYSRNRDIWILNLSHYSYTQLPLQLPEEAMSYKMCAAFDVEKSIFYVIDVDSGIYRVNLKRWLP
;
A
#
# COMPACT_ATOMS: atom_id res chain seq x y z
N MET A 1 74.00 -12.98 -2.09
CA MET A 1 72.87 -13.95 -2.04
C MET A 1 71.57 -13.21 -1.68
N ASN A 2 70.49 -13.53 -2.39
CA ASN A 2 69.06 -13.35 -2.08
C ASN A 2 68.30 -11.99 -2.16
N SER A 3 68.86 -10.80 -2.40
CA SER A 3 67.99 -9.58 -2.42
C SER A 3 66.95 -9.56 -3.56
N LYS A 4 67.26 -10.10 -4.74
CA LYS A 4 66.31 -10.19 -5.86
C LYS A 4 65.15 -11.17 -5.60
N LYS A 5 65.37 -12.22 -4.81
CA LYS A 5 64.31 -13.18 -4.42
C LYS A 5 63.31 -12.56 -3.45
N TYR A 6 63.80 -11.78 -2.48
CA TYR A 6 62.93 -11.09 -1.52
C TYR A 6 62.09 -10.00 -2.18
N PHE A 7 62.65 -9.27 -3.16
CA PHE A 7 61.90 -8.26 -3.90
C PHE A 7 60.75 -8.87 -4.72
N PHE A 8 60.98 -10.03 -5.35
CA PHE A 8 59.95 -10.72 -6.12
C PHE A 8 58.83 -11.30 -5.23
N LEU A 9 59.18 -11.86 -4.08
CA LEU A 9 58.23 -12.33 -3.06
C LEU A 9 57.41 -11.18 -2.47
N PHE A 10 58.04 -10.02 -2.24
CA PHE A 10 57.35 -8.83 -1.73
C PHE A 10 56.37 -8.26 -2.75
N LEU A 11 56.73 -8.24 -4.03
CA LEU A 11 55.84 -7.79 -5.10
C LEU A 11 54.66 -8.76 -5.30
N GLN A 12 54.89 -10.07 -5.20
CA GLN A 12 53.82 -11.07 -5.24
C GLN A 12 52.86 -10.95 -4.05
N LEU A 13 53.38 -10.67 -2.85
CA LEU A 13 52.56 -10.44 -1.66
C LEU A 13 51.71 -9.16 -1.82
N LEU A 14 52.28 -8.08 -2.37
CA LEU A 14 51.57 -6.83 -2.64
C LEU A 14 50.47 -7.01 -3.70
N VAL A 15 50.74 -7.76 -4.77
CA VAL A 15 49.73 -8.07 -5.79
C VAL A 15 48.64 -8.96 -5.19
N PHE A 16 48.99 -9.96 -4.39
CA PHE A 16 48.02 -10.84 -3.71
C PHE A 16 47.14 -10.05 -2.72
N LEU A 17 47.74 -9.18 -1.91
CA LEU A 17 47.02 -8.26 -1.01
C LEU A 17 46.10 -7.33 -1.79
N ALA A 18 46.60 -6.69 -2.86
CA ALA A 18 45.80 -5.80 -3.69
C ALA A 18 44.62 -6.53 -4.35
N THR A 19 44.83 -7.74 -4.88
CA THR A 19 43.73 -8.55 -5.44
C THR A 19 42.76 -9.00 -4.36
N SER A 20 43.24 -9.37 -3.16
CA SER A 20 42.36 -9.78 -2.06
C SER A 20 41.51 -8.62 -1.52
N THR A 21 42.01 -7.38 -1.52
CA THR A 21 41.22 -6.19 -1.18
C THR A 21 40.21 -5.82 -2.26
N ILE A 22 40.51 -6.08 -3.54
CA ILE A 22 39.57 -5.86 -4.64
C ILE A 22 38.43 -6.90 -4.61
N PHE A 23 38.71 -8.15 -4.22
CA PHE A 23 37.67 -9.16 -4.02
C PHE A 23 36.89 -8.94 -2.72
N ALA A 24 37.54 -8.50 -1.63
CA ALA A 24 36.84 -8.16 -0.38
C ALA A 24 35.96 -6.90 -0.50
N SER A 25 36.25 -5.97 -1.42
CA SER A 25 35.34 -4.85 -1.73
C SER A 25 34.32 -5.17 -2.82
N ALA A 26 34.41 -6.36 -3.45
CA ALA A 26 33.41 -6.87 -4.38
C ALA A 26 32.38 -7.78 -3.67
N ASP A 27 32.71 -8.31 -2.49
CA ASP A 27 31.78 -9.09 -1.66
C ASP A 27 30.74 -8.23 -0.89
N GLU A 28 30.81 -6.90 -0.97
CA GLU A 28 29.72 -6.03 -0.48
C GLU A 28 28.47 -6.04 -1.39
N THR A 29 28.51 -6.71 -2.55
CA THR A 29 27.33 -6.82 -3.44
C THR A 29 26.36 -7.95 -3.09
N ASP A 30 26.72 -8.79 -2.12
CA ASP A 30 25.93 -9.95 -1.63
C ASP A 30 25.54 -9.83 -0.15
N ALA A 31 25.68 -8.65 0.47
CA ALA A 31 24.95 -8.39 1.70
C ALA A 31 23.45 -8.42 1.34
N GLU A 32 22.73 -9.47 1.76
CA GLU A 32 21.28 -9.50 1.71
C GLU A 32 20.77 -8.18 2.31
N GLU A 33 20.08 -7.35 1.51
CA GLU A 33 19.47 -6.15 2.07
C GLU A 33 18.44 -6.63 3.10
N GLN A 34 18.62 -6.24 4.35
CA GLN A 34 17.79 -6.64 5.48
C GLN A 34 17.04 -5.42 6.02
N PHE A 35 15.92 -5.68 6.71
CA PHE A 35 15.23 -4.63 7.45
C PHE A 35 16.09 -4.13 8.60
N GLU A 36 16.28 -2.82 8.66
CA GLU A 36 16.88 -2.11 9.77
C GLU A 36 15.78 -1.72 10.76
N LYS A 37 15.90 -2.16 12.02
CA LYS A 37 15.04 -1.67 13.11
C LYS A 37 15.51 -0.27 13.53
N LEU A 38 14.62 0.72 13.44
CA LEU A 38 14.91 2.06 13.91
C LEU A 38 15.00 2.06 15.44
N GLN A 39 15.98 2.80 15.98
CA GLN A 39 16.10 3.00 17.42
C GLN A 39 15.02 4.00 17.90
N PHE A 40 13.80 3.51 18.02
CA PHE A 40 12.58 4.27 18.33
C PHE A 40 11.65 3.42 19.20
N SER A 41 10.87 4.05 20.08
CA SER A 41 9.83 3.37 20.87
C SER A 41 8.56 4.23 20.98
N PHE A 42 7.40 3.55 20.94
CA PHE A 42 6.09 4.14 21.13
C PHE A 42 5.68 4.27 22.62
N ASP A 43 6.46 3.72 23.57
CA ASP A 43 6.08 3.58 24.99
C ASP A 43 5.67 4.91 25.66
N ASN A 44 6.27 6.02 25.24
CA ASN A 44 6.03 7.34 25.83
C ASN A 44 4.74 8.02 25.34
N LEU A 45 3.98 7.39 24.44
CA LEU A 45 2.76 7.96 23.84
C LEU A 45 1.46 7.55 24.57
N GLY A 46 1.59 6.79 25.65
CA GLY A 46 0.46 6.29 26.46
C GLY A 46 -0.32 5.19 25.73
N ASN A 47 -1.61 5.05 26.05
CA ASN A 47 -2.43 3.98 25.47
C ASN A 47 -2.63 4.19 23.96
N LEU A 48 -2.25 3.19 23.17
CA LEU A 48 -2.44 3.15 21.73
C LEU A 48 -3.53 2.14 21.37
N SER A 49 -4.12 2.34 20.20
CA SER A 49 -5.04 1.39 19.58
C SER A 49 -4.22 0.22 19.06
N GLU A 50 -4.90 -0.90 18.83
CA GLU A 50 -4.25 -2.06 18.24
C GLU A 50 -3.94 -1.83 16.76
N THR A 51 -4.72 -1.04 16.03
CA THR A 51 -4.59 -0.91 14.58
C THR A 51 -4.49 0.55 14.13
N HIS A 52 -3.71 0.78 13.07
CA HIS A 52 -3.48 2.08 12.48
C HIS A 52 -3.38 2.02 10.95
N LYS A 53 -3.81 3.08 10.28
CA LYS A 53 -3.46 3.37 8.89
C LYS A 53 -2.18 4.20 8.89
N ALA A 54 -1.16 3.75 8.18
CA ALA A 54 0.12 4.45 8.09
C ALA A 54 0.28 5.13 6.72
N ILE A 55 0.78 6.37 6.73
CA ILE A 55 1.19 7.10 5.53
C ILE A 55 2.55 7.74 5.76
N TYR A 56 3.41 7.63 4.75
CA TYR A 56 4.62 8.43 4.66
C TYR A 56 4.32 9.79 4.00
N ASN A 57 4.80 10.88 4.58
CA ASN A 57 4.77 12.20 3.96
C ASN A 57 5.93 13.08 4.45
N LYS A 58 6.74 13.62 3.54
CA LYS A 58 7.81 14.61 3.83
C LYS A 58 8.74 14.24 5.00
N ASP A 59 9.28 13.02 5.04
CA ASP A 59 10.10 12.50 6.16
C ASP A 59 9.36 12.28 7.48
N HIS A 60 8.03 12.21 7.45
CA HIS A 60 7.22 11.81 8.60
C HIS A 60 6.46 10.51 8.28
N LEU A 61 6.27 9.67 9.30
CA LEU A 61 5.27 8.61 9.31
C LEU A 61 4.08 9.06 10.15
N LEU A 62 2.93 9.17 9.52
CA LEU A 62 1.66 9.47 10.18
C LEU A 62 0.89 8.18 10.37
N LEU A 63 0.60 7.82 11.62
CA LEU A 63 -0.23 6.68 11.99
C LEU A 63 -1.56 7.20 12.51
N PHE A 64 -2.62 6.99 11.73
CA PHE A 64 -3.97 7.33 12.09
C PHE A 64 -4.62 6.14 12.79
N GLU A 65 -5.16 6.34 13.99
CA GLU A 65 -5.86 5.28 14.72
C GLU A 65 -7.07 4.77 13.94
N GLU A 66 -7.18 3.46 13.79
CA GLU A 66 -8.36 2.82 13.22
C GLU A 66 -9.38 2.55 14.33
N HIS A 67 -10.45 3.35 14.36
CA HIS A 67 -11.54 3.13 15.29
C HIS A 67 -12.51 2.10 14.71
N ILE A 68 -12.70 0.97 15.40
CA ILE A 68 -13.69 -0.05 15.02
C ILE A 68 -14.98 0.24 15.79
N ASP A 69 -15.98 0.80 15.10
CA ASP A 69 -17.32 0.98 15.70
C ASP A 69 -18.06 -0.37 15.77
N SER A 70 -17.94 -1.04 16.91
CA SER A 70 -18.64 -2.29 17.21
C SER A 70 -20.11 -2.11 17.58
N SER A 71 -20.65 -0.88 17.54
CA SER A 71 -22.04 -0.56 17.93
C SER A 71 -23.03 -0.47 16.77
N SER A 72 -22.55 -0.70 15.53
CA SER A 72 -23.38 -0.79 14.33
C SER A 72 -24.50 -1.84 14.52
N LYS A 73 -25.74 -1.45 14.23
CA LYS A 73 -26.92 -2.34 14.28
C LYS A 73 -26.96 -3.36 13.13
N PHE A 74 -26.04 -3.25 12.17
CA PHE A 74 -25.99 -4.11 10.99
C PHE A 74 -24.75 -5.01 11.11
N ASP A 75 -24.93 -6.22 11.64
CA ASP A 75 -23.88 -7.24 11.82
C ASP A 75 -23.13 -7.61 10.52
N TYR A 76 -23.69 -7.27 9.34
CA TYR A 76 -23.12 -7.58 8.03
C TYR A 76 -22.10 -6.55 7.53
N HIS A 77 -22.09 -5.34 8.10
CA HIS A 77 -21.11 -4.31 7.80
C HIS A 77 -20.18 -4.22 9.01
N HIS A 78 -19.04 -4.89 8.95
CA HIS A 78 -17.99 -4.65 9.94
C HIS A 78 -17.67 -3.16 9.96
N SER A 79 -18.16 -2.50 11.01
CA SER A 79 -17.59 -1.36 11.73
C SER A 79 -16.94 -0.29 10.86
N SER A 80 -17.62 0.85 10.73
CA SER A 80 -17.08 2.12 10.25
C SER A 80 -15.64 2.32 10.75
N ILE A 81 -14.63 2.06 9.91
CA ILE A 81 -13.24 2.34 10.27
C ILE A 81 -13.04 3.82 10.01
N LEU A 82 -13.29 4.62 11.05
CA LEU A 82 -13.08 6.06 11.02
C LEU A 82 -11.77 6.41 11.72
N SER A 83 -10.92 7.19 11.05
CA SER A 83 -9.55 7.48 11.46
C SER A 83 -9.48 8.71 12.30
N GLY A 84 -9.45 8.58 13.63
CA GLY A 84 -9.09 9.73 14.45
C GLY A 84 -9.89 9.95 15.70
N THR A 85 -9.65 9.11 16.69
CA THR A 85 -9.43 9.65 18.04
C THR A 85 -8.08 10.37 18.12
N TYR A 86 -7.03 9.84 17.49
CA TYR A 86 -5.71 10.48 17.46
C TYR A 86 -4.87 10.11 16.24
N VAL A 87 -3.77 10.85 16.07
CA VAL A 87 -2.72 10.61 15.07
C VAL A 87 -1.37 10.59 15.79
N ILE A 88 -0.51 9.63 15.45
CA ILE A 88 0.91 9.64 15.84
C ILE A 88 1.70 10.18 14.66
N ASP A 89 2.47 11.22 14.90
CA ASP A 89 3.39 11.81 13.94
C ASP A 89 4.82 11.48 14.37
N VAL A 90 5.48 10.62 13.61
CA VAL A 90 6.87 10.20 13.81
C VAL A 90 7.76 10.96 12.83
N ASP A 91 8.63 11.82 13.36
CA ASP A 91 9.66 12.52 12.59
C ASP A 91 10.84 11.57 12.37
N LEU A 92 11.09 11.18 11.12
CA LEU A 92 12.15 10.24 10.76
C LEU A 92 13.57 10.84 10.83
N ASN A 93 13.70 12.17 10.84
CA ASN A 93 14.99 12.85 10.95
C ASN A 93 15.46 12.91 12.40
N THR A 94 14.53 13.18 13.33
CA THR A 94 14.84 13.27 14.76
C THR A 94 14.57 11.97 15.52
N LEU A 95 13.86 11.02 14.90
CA LEU A 95 13.36 9.79 15.52
C LEU A 95 12.56 10.08 16.81
N THR A 96 11.74 11.13 16.75
CA THR A 96 10.82 11.49 17.81
C THR A 96 9.38 11.33 17.35
N ALA A 97 8.46 11.15 18.29
CA ALA A 97 7.04 11.05 17.97
C ALA A 97 6.20 11.91 18.89
N ARG A 98 5.09 12.40 18.34
CA ARG A 98 4.05 13.10 19.07
C ARG A 98 2.69 12.47 18.78
N LYS A 99 1.89 12.29 19.82
CA LYS A 99 0.49 11.88 19.72
C LYS A 99 -0.41 13.09 19.82
N MET A 100 -1.30 13.27 18.85
CA MET A 100 -2.18 14.42 18.75
C MET A 100 -3.62 13.94 18.69
N GLN A 101 -4.50 14.53 19.49
CA GLN A 101 -5.93 14.24 19.42
C GLN A 101 -6.49 14.80 18.11
N SER A 102 -7.21 13.96 17.35
CA SER A 102 -7.85 14.38 16.12
C SER A 102 -9.25 14.89 16.46
N SER A 103 -9.50 16.18 16.22
CA SER A 103 -10.73 16.85 16.68
C SER A 103 -11.99 16.52 15.89
N THR A 104 -11.92 15.70 14.83
CA THR A 104 -12.88 15.84 13.71
C THR A 104 -13.89 14.71 13.56
N LEU A 105 -13.82 13.60 14.32
CA LEU A 105 -14.65 12.42 14.02
C LEU A 105 -15.89 12.19 14.87
N LEU A 106 -16.08 12.92 15.98
CA LEU A 106 -17.24 12.71 16.85
C LEU A 106 -18.58 13.21 16.28
N SER A 107 -18.59 13.87 15.12
CA SER A 107 -19.82 14.50 14.58
C SER A 107 -20.35 13.90 13.27
N ILE A 108 -19.78 12.80 12.75
CA ILE A 108 -20.24 12.14 11.51
C ILE A 108 -21.15 10.93 11.82
N HIS A 109 -21.51 10.69 13.10
CA HIS A 109 -22.48 9.68 13.47
C HIS A 109 -23.89 10.05 13.01
N ASP A 110 -24.21 9.71 11.77
CA ASP A 110 -25.57 9.36 11.37
C ASP A 110 -25.72 7.84 11.56
N PRO A 111 -26.44 7.38 12.60
CA PRO A 111 -26.56 5.95 12.90
C PRO A 111 -27.22 5.13 11.78
N ASP A 112 -27.82 5.79 10.78
CA ASP A 112 -28.46 5.14 9.63
C ASP A 112 -27.54 5.06 8.40
N VAL A 113 -26.30 5.56 8.45
CA VAL A 113 -25.36 5.57 7.31
C VAL A 113 -24.01 4.97 7.68
N SER A 114 -23.74 3.75 7.21
CA SER A 114 -22.39 3.18 7.18
C SER A 114 -21.48 4.03 6.30
N MET A 115 -20.42 4.56 6.93
CA MET A 115 -19.38 5.34 6.26
C MET A 115 -18.02 4.71 6.51
N GLU A 116 -17.18 4.77 5.49
CA GLU A 116 -15.80 4.33 5.52
C GLU A 116 -14.91 5.40 4.88
N GLU A 117 -13.61 5.21 4.95
CA GLU A 117 -12.65 6.21 4.47
C GLU A 117 -11.39 5.57 3.85
N LYS A 118 -10.73 6.35 3.01
CA LYS A 118 -9.37 6.06 2.56
C LYS A 118 -8.51 7.31 2.79
N ILE A 119 -7.28 7.10 3.27
CA ILE A 119 -6.29 8.16 3.42
C ILE A 119 -5.25 7.99 2.30
N PHE A 120 -4.80 9.10 1.72
CA PHE A 120 -3.82 9.11 0.63
C PHE A 120 -3.02 10.41 0.61
N VAL A 121 -1.95 10.44 -0.18
CA VAL A 121 -1.14 11.64 -0.41
C VAL A 121 -1.39 12.17 -1.81
N TYR A 122 -1.50 13.49 -1.94
CA TYR A 122 -1.55 14.19 -3.22
C TYR A 122 -0.84 15.53 -3.08
N LYS A 123 0.10 15.83 -3.98
CA LYS A 123 0.97 17.01 -3.95
C LYS A 123 1.64 17.23 -2.59
N ASN A 124 2.10 16.15 -1.96
CA ASN A 124 2.72 16.13 -0.63
C ASN A 124 1.82 16.63 0.52
N ASP A 125 0.51 16.59 0.31
CA ASP A 125 -0.50 16.84 1.31
C ASP A 125 -1.29 15.56 1.57
N VAL A 126 -1.68 15.35 2.82
CA VAL A 126 -2.42 14.15 3.24
C VAL A 126 -3.91 14.44 3.20
N PHE A 127 -4.65 13.58 2.53
CA PHE A 127 -6.08 13.69 2.36
C PHE A 127 -6.80 12.46 2.94
N MET A 128 -8.02 12.67 3.38
CA MET A 128 -8.96 11.63 3.76
C MET A 128 -10.24 11.82 2.97
N ILE A 129 -10.67 10.79 2.24
CA ILE A 129 -11.95 10.78 1.55
C ILE A 129 -12.91 9.84 2.27
N ILE A 130 -14.11 10.33 2.57
CA ILE A 130 -15.18 9.57 3.21
C ILE A 130 -16.21 9.17 2.15
N TYR A 131 -16.65 7.92 2.17
CA TYR A 131 -17.67 7.37 1.28
C TYR A 131 -18.74 6.61 2.05
N LYS A 132 -19.92 6.49 1.43
CA LYS A 132 -21.08 5.78 2.00
C LYS A 132 -21.18 4.37 1.43
N THR A 133 -21.63 3.42 2.25
CA THR A 133 -21.78 2.01 1.86
C THR A 133 -23.15 1.40 2.13
N ASN A 134 -24.04 2.04 2.91
CA ASN A 134 -25.24 1.38 3.47
C ASN A 134 -26.40 1.10 2.48
N TRP A 135 -26.47 1.72 1.28
CA TRP A 135 -27.56 1.45 0.30
C TRP A 135 -27.15 1.77 -1.13
N SER A 136 -26.44 2.87 -1.29
CA SER A 136 -25.75 3.25 -2.51
C SER A 136 -24.31 3.63 -2.15
N PHE A 137 -23.41 3.34 -3.08
CA PHE A 137 -22.06 3.84 -3.01
C PHE A 137 -22.06 5.30 -3.46
N SER A 138 -21.35 6.16 -2.74
CA SER A 138 -21.03 7.52 -3.17
C SER A 138 -19.85 8.06 -2.37
N TYR A 139 -18.96 8.78 -3.05
CA TYR A 139 -17.95 9.59 -2.37
C TYR A 139 -18.60 10.85 -1.81
N HIS A 140 -18.44 11.08 -0.51
CA HIS A 140 -19.22 12.08 0.22
C HIS A 140 -18.43 13.32 0.59
N LEU A 141 -17.32 13.16 1.32
CA LEU A 141 -16.55 14.27 1.88
C LEU A 141 -15.05 14.08 1.63
N LEU A 142 -14.33 15.19 1.54
CA LEU A 142 -12.87 15.21 1.49
C LEU A 142 -12.34 16.12 2.60
N TYR A 143 -11.30 15.65 3.28
CA TYR A 143 -10.56 16.38 4.28
C TYR A 143 -9.09 16.42 3.90
N LYS A 144 -8.41 17.49 4.31
CA LYS A 144 -6.96 17.65 4.22
C LYS A 144 -6.40 17.79 5.63
N TRP A 145 -5.30 17.07 5.92
CA TRP A 145 -4.61 17.18 7.20
C TRP A 145 -3.81 18.47 7.24
N LEU A 146 -4.19 19.40 8.12
CA LEU A 146 -3.57 20.72 8.28
C LEU A 146 -3.48 21.07 9.75
N ASN A 147 -2.28 21.48 10.19
CA ASN A 147 -2.02 21.93 11.56
C ASN A 147 -2.62 20.98 12.61
N ASP A 148 -2.30 19.69 12.47
CA ASP A 148 -2.69 18.62 13.38
C ASP A 148 -4.23 18.38 13.45
N SER A 149 -4.96 18.73 12.38
CA SER A 149 -6.41 18.54 12.30
C SER A 149 -6.90 18.25 10.89
N TRP A 150 -8.04 17.57 10.77
CA TRP A 150 -8.73 17.41 9.49
C TRP A 150 -9.56 18.64 9.14
N VAL A 151 -9.22 19.31 8.04
CA VAL A 151 -9.96 20.45 7.52
C VAL A 151 -10.77 20.02 6.30
N LYS A 152 -12.08 20.26 6.32
CA LYS A 152 -12.98 19.91 5.21
C LYS A 152 -12.68 20.74 3.97
N MET A 153 -12.48 20.08 2.83
CA MET A 153 -12.20 20.71 1.54
C MET A 153 -13.46 20.86 0.69
N ASN A 154 -13.45 21.77 -0.28
CA ASN A 154 -14.48 21.79 -1.31
C ASN A 154 -14.26 20.62 -2.27
N PHE A 155 -15.21 19.70 -2.33
CA PHE A 155 -15.06 18.44 -3.05
C PHE A 155 -16.28 18.14 -3.90
N GLN A 156 -16.01 17.76 -5.15
CA GLN A 156 -17.01 17.26 -6.08
C GLN A 156 -16.59 15.86 -6.53
N ALA A 157 -17.39 14.85 -6.23
CA ALA A 157 -17.27 13.57 -6.91
C ALA A 157 -18.08 13.63 -8.21
N ALA A 158 -17.55 13.07 -9.31
CA ALA A 158 -18.37 12.71 -10.45
C ALA A 158 -19.48 11.75 -10.00
N ASP A 159 -20.56 11.64 -10.78
CA ASP A 159 -21.72 10.77 -10.52
C ASP A 159 -21.33 9.28 -10.53
N ILE A 160 -20.56 8.86 -9.53
CA ILE A 160 -20.12 7.51 -9.25
C ILE A 160 -21.04 7.01 -8.15
N GLU A 161 -22.26 6.70 -8.57
CA GLU A 161 -23.30 6.15 -7.70
C GLU A 161 -23.80 4.84 -8.28
N PHE A 162 -23.82 3.81 -7.44
CA PHE A 162 -24.40 2.52 -7.77
C PHE A 162 -25.03 1.89 -6.53
N PRO A 163 -26.09 1.07 -6.70
CA PRO A 163 -26.73 0.39 -5.59
C PRO A 163 -25.77 -0.59 -4.91
N MET A 164 -25.81 -0.61 -3.57
CA MET A 164 -24.94 -1.40 -2.69
C MET A 164 -25.72 -2.42 -1.84
N PHE A 165 -27.02 -2.66 -2.12
CA PHE A 165 -27.87 -3.56 -1.33
C PHE A 165 -27.20 -4.92 -1.08
N ASN A 166 -26.70 -5.17 0.14
CA ASN A 166 -25.94 -6.38 0.55
C ASN A 166 -24.63 -6.64 -0.21
N HIS A 167 -24.03 -5.62 -0.83
CA HIS A 167 -22.74 -5.71 -1.51
C HIS A 167 -21.66 -4.95 -0.75
N PHE A 168 -20.40 -5.28 -1.03
CA PHE A 168 -19.23 -4.60 -0.50
C PHE A 168 -18.49 -3.91 -1.64
N VAL A 169 -17.69 -2.91 -1.30
CA VAL A 169 -16.86 -2.17 -2.27
C VAL A 169 -15.39 -2.29 -1.88
N GLU A 170 -14.54 -2.58 -2.85
CA GLU A 170 -13.09 -2.45 -2.73
C GLU A 170 -12.69 -1.11 -3.32
N ILE A 171 -11.82 -0.37 -2.62
CA ILE A 171 -11.27 0.88 -3.10
C ILE A 171 -9.76 0.83 -2.95
N HIS A 172 -9.09 0.65 -4.08
CA HIS A 172 -7.65 0.80 -4.17
C HIS A 172 -7.28 2.21 -4.64
N ILE A 173 -6.30 2.81 -3.97
CA ILE A 173 -5.73 4.09 -4.38
C ILE A 173 -4.35 3.83 -4.96
N THR A 174 -4.20 4.18 -6.23
CA THR A 174 -2.95 4.05 -6.96
C THR A 174 -2.26 5.41 -6.97
N GLN A 175 -1.04 5.46 -6.43
CA GLN A 175 -0.19 6.65 -6.44
C GLN A 175 1.17 6.30 -7.05
N SER A 176 1.43 6.76 -8.27
CA SER A 176 2.70 6.51 -8.98
C SER A 176 3.76 7.57 -8.72
N ASP A 177 3.33 8.78 -8.37
CA ASP A 177 4.13 9.98 -8.13
C ASP A 177 3.36 10.93 -7.19
N SER A 178 3.89 12.13 -6.94
CA SER A 178 3.25 13.08 -6.02
C SER A 178 1.89 13.59 -6.52
N ASP A 179 1.63 13.60 -7.82
CA ASP A 179 0.54 14.37 -8.45
C ASP A 179 -0.51 13.49 -9.14
N THR A 180 -0.26 12.18 -9.24
CA THR A 180 -1.15 11.23 -9.89
C THR A 180 -1.78 10.30 -8.86
N VAL A 181 -3.07 10.50 -8.62
CA VAL A 181 -3.89 9.66 -7.73
C VAL A 181 -5.09 9.12 -8.50
N ILE A 182 -5.14 7.80 -8.65
CA ILE A 182 -6.23 7.07 -9.29
C ILE A 182 -6.95 6.22 -8.27
N PHE A 183 -8.27 6.36 -8.24
CA PHE A 183 -9.18 5.53 -7.46
C PHE A 183 -9.71 4.42 -8.35
N THR A 184 -9.57 3.19 -7.88
CA THR A 184 -10.22 2.03 -8.45
C THR A 184 -11.30 1.58 -7.48
N THR A 185 -12.55 1.87 -7.81
CA THR A 185 -13.72 1.50 -7.01
C THR A 185 -14.36 0.26 -7.63
N SER A 186 -14.31 -0.89 -6.96
CA SER A 186 -14.85 -2.14 -7.48
C SER A 186 -15.96 -2.70 -6.58
N LEU A 187 -17.06 -3.11 -7.18
CA LEU A 187 -18.15 -3.78 -6.46
C LEU A 187 -17.84 -5.28 -6.34
N LEU A 188 -17.73 -5.80 -5.12
CA LEU A 188 -17.26 -7.16 -4.85
C LEU A 188 -18.17 -8.21 -5.49
N GLY A 189 -17.62 -8.98 -6.43
CA GLY A 189 -18.30 -10.10 -7.08
C GLY A 189 -19.31 -9.73 -8.16
N GLU A 190 -19.44 -8.44 -8.51
CA GLU A 190 -20.47 -7.91 -9.43
C GLU A 190 -19.91 -7.44 -10.78
N ASN A 191 -18.64 -7.70 -11.07
CA ASN A 191 -18.01 -7.39 -12.36
C ASN A 191 -18.03 -5.89 -12.74
N LEU A 192 -18.26 -5.01 -11.75
CA LEU A 192 -18.29 -3.56 -11.92
C LEU A 192 -17.05 -2.94 -11.29
N VAL A 193 -16.34 -2.13 -12.08
CA VAL A 193 -15.25 -1.27 -11.60
C VAL A 193 -15.31 0.11 -12.24
N VAL A 194 -15.06 1.13 -11.44
CA VAL A 194 -14.97 2.53 -11.85
C VAL A 194 -13.56 3.03 -11.56
N TYR A 195 -12.88 3.51 -12.60
CA TYR A 195 -11.59 4.17 -12.48
C TYR A 195 -11.80 5.68 -12.49
N SER A 196 -11.27 6.37 -11.48
CA SER A 196 -11.44 7.81 -11.35
C SER A 196 -10.14 8.52 -11.00
N LYS A 197 -9.95 9.73 -11.52
CA LYS A 197 -8.76 10.55 -11.23
C LYS A 197 -9.09 11.65 -10.24
N PHE A 198 -8.32 11.74 -9.18
CA PHE A 198 -8.38 12.85 -8.23
C PHE A 198 -7.53 14.01 -8.74
N THR A 199 -8.10 15.22 -8.76
CA THR A 199 -7.41 16.42 -9.22
C THR A 199 -7.83 17.65 -8.43
N GLU A 200 -6.94 18.62 -8.37
CA GLU A 200 -7.24 19.98 -7.91
C GLU A 200 -7.79 20.80 -9.09
N LYS A 201 -9.01 21.32 -8.95
CA LYS A 201 -9.69 22.10 -9.99
C LYS A 201 -9.27 23.58 -9.94
N VAL A 202 -9.32 24.13 -8.74
CA VAL A 202 -8.80 25.44 -8.35
C VAL A 202 -8.25 25.30 -6.93
N LYS A 203 -7.49 26.29 -6.46
CA LYS A 203 -6.90 26.26 -5.12
C LYS A 203 -7.92 25.82 -4.06
N ASP A 204 -7.57 24.77 -3.31
CA ASP A 204 -8.38 24.19 -2.22
C ASP A 204 -9.77 23.64 -2.65
N SER A 205 -9.95 23.36 -3.95
CA SER A 205 -11.13 22.70 -4.52
C SER A 205 -10.73 21.51 -5.38
N TYR A 206 -11.29 20.35 -5.06
CA TYR A 206 -10.89 19.07 -5.62
C TYR A 206 -12.05 18.38 -6.31
N ILE A 207 -11.73 17.59 -7.34
CA ILE A 207 -12.69 16.81 -8.10
C ILE A 207 -12.18 15.39 -8.31
N LEU A 208 -13.07 14.42 -8.14
CA LEU A 208 -12.84 13.03 -8.55
C LEU A 208 -13.58 12.79 -9.87
N THR A 209 -12.84 12.66 -10.97
CA THR A 209 -13.41 12.54 -12.32
C THR A 209 -13.39 11.09 -12.78
N ASN A 210 -14.53 10.56 -13.23
CA ASN A 210 -14.60 9.22 -13.83
C ASN A 210 -13.80 9.20 -15.14
N LEU A 211 -12.81 8.30 -15.23
CA LEU A 211 -12.03 8.04 -16.42
C LEU A 211 -12.71 6.98 -17.30
N TYR A 212 -13.05 5.85 -16.68
CA TYR A 212 -13.66 4.72 -17.37
C TYR A 212 -14.40 3.81 -16.39
N THR A 213 -15.46 3.18 -16.88
CA THR A 213 -16.26 2.21 -16.11
C THR A 213 -16.36 0.93 -16.92
N ILE A 214 -15.99 -0.18 -16.30
CA ILE A 214 -16.21 -1.52 -16.84
C ILE A 214 -17.38 -2.11 -16.07
N ARG A 215 -18.40 -2.57 -16.80
CA ARG A 215 -19.60 -3.20 -16.23
C ARG A 215 -19.57 -4.73 -16.32
N GLU A 216 -18.59 -5.26 -17.04
CA GLU A 216 -18.41 -6.70 -17.24
C GLU A 216 -16.92 -7.00 -17.33
N LEU A 217 -16.37 -7.48 -16.21
CA LEU A 217 -15.01 -8.03 -16.14
C LEU A 217 -14.96 -9.40 -16.86
N PRO A 218 -13.80 -9.79 -17.42
CA PRO A 218 -13.65 -11.04 -18.18
C PRO A 218 -13.81 -12.30 -17.31
N LEU A 219 -13.68 -12.16 -15.99
CA LEU A 219 -13.87 -13.23 -15.02
C LEU A 219 -15.27 -13.14 -14.40
N LEU A 220 -15.98 -14.26 -14.31
CA LEU A 220 -17.32 -14.30 -13.70
C LEU A 220 -17.23 -14.06 -12.19
N SER A 221 -18.20 -13.32 -11.65
CA SER A 221 -18.27 -12.95 -10.23
C SER A 221 -16.94 -12.46 -9.67
N SER A 222 -16.33 -11.51 -10.36
CA SER A 222 -15.04 -10.93 -10.03
C SER A 222 -15.15 -9.44 -9.72
N HIS A 223 -14.07 -8.91 -9.19
CA HIS A 223 -13.88 -7.48 -8.98
C HIS A 223 -12.37 -7.18 -9.07
N VAL A 224 -12.02 -5.90 -9.16
CA VAL A 224 -10.62 -5.46 -9.13
C VAL A 224 -10.20 -5.26 -7.68
N LEU A 225 -9.12 -5.94 -7.30
CA LEU A 225 -8.54 -5.88 -5.95
C LEU A 225 -7.58 -4.69 -5.82
N PHE A 226 -6.67 -4.54 -6.79
CA PHE A 226 -5.78 -3.39 -6.87
C PHE A 226 -5.39 -3.06 -8.31
N THR A 227 -4.88 -1.85 -8.49
CA THR A 227 -4.49 -1.32 -9.80
C THR A 227 -3.11 -0.68 -9.70
N GLY A 228 -2.32 -0.80 -10.77
CA GLY A 228 -1.10 -0.04 -10.97
C GLY A 228 -1.15 0.79 -12.24
N LEU A 229 -0.40 1.89 -12.26
CA LEU A 229 -0.21 2.73 -13.46
C LEU A 229 0.98 2.24 -14.30
N LYS A 230 0.77 2.09 -15.61
CA LYS A 230 1.80 1.79 -16.61
C LYS A 230 1.72 2.84 -17.70
N GLY A 231 2.45 3.93 -17.53
CA GLY A 231 2.24 5.14 -18.34
C GLY A 231 0.81 5.66 -18.14
N GLU A 232 0.03 5.74 -19.21
CA GLU A 232 -1.39 6.16 -19.15
C GLU A 232 -2.38 4.99 -18.98
N ASN A 233 -1.90 3.75 -19.07
CA ASN A 233 -2.74 2.57 -18.89
C ASN A 233 -2.84 2.17 -17.41
N LEU A 234 -3.94 1.53 -17.05
CA LEU A 234 -4.21 0.98 -15.73
C LEU A 234 -4.12 -0.55 -15.81
N SER A 235 -3.22 -1.16 -15.04
CA SER A 235 -3.07 -2.61 -14.94
C SER A 235 -3.71 -3.09 -13.65
N SER A 236 -4.82 -3.81 -13.77
CA SER A 236 -5.65 -4.22 -12.63
C SER A 236 -5.56 -5.72 -12.38
N ILE A 237 -5.34 -6.09 -11.12
CA ILE A 237 -5.39 -7.46 -10.63
C ILE A 237 -6.77 -7.72 -10.06
N MET A 238 -7.30 -8.91 -10.33
CA MET A 238 -8.66 -9.28 -9.97
C MET A 238 -8.70 -10.24 -8.79
N GLU A 239 -9.87 -10.28 -8.17
CA GLU A 239 -10.27 -11.29 -7.21
C GLU A 239 -11.65 -11.85 -7.62
N MET A 240 -11.82 -13.16 -7.48
CA MET A 240 -13.04 -13.90 -7.83
C MET A 240 -13.77 -14.38 -6.59
N LYS A 241 -15.10 -14.38 -6.63
CA LYS A 241 -15.96 -14.87 -5.56
C LYS A 241 -16.47 -16.28 -5.88
N TYR A 242 -15.93 -17.28 -5.19
CA TYR A 242 -16.31 -18.68 -5.29
C TYR A 242 -16.52 -19.30 -3.90
N GLY A 243 -17.63 -18.96 -3.24
CA GLY A 243 -17.90 -19.35 -1.85
C GLY A 243 -17.12 -18.50 -0.84
N THR A 244 -15.85 -18.21 -1.15
CA THR A 244 -15.03 -17.14 -0.56
C THR A 244 -14.35 -16.34 -1.68
N TYR A 245 -13.64 -15.28 -1.34
CA TYR A 245 -12.86 -14.52 -2.31
C TYR A 245 -11.50 -15.16 -2.55
N HIS A 246 -11.04 -15.18 -3.80
CA HIS A 246 -9.75 -15.73 -4.23
C HIS A 246 -9.11 -14.80 -5.26
N TRP A 247 -7.96 -14.26 -4.93
CA TRP A 247 -7.19 -13.44 -5.84
C TRP A 247 -6.71 -14.25 -7.05
N VAL A 248 -6.52 -13.57 -8.16
CA VAL A 248 -6.12 -14.16 -9.43
C VAL A 248 -4.78 -13.57 -9.83
N PRO A 249 -3.66 -14.12 -9.33
CA PRO A 249 -2.37 -13.49 -9.50
C PRO A 249 -1.83 -13.65 -10.93
N ASP A 250 -2.36 -14.58 -11.72
CA ASP A 250 -1.88 -14.92 -13.06
C ASP A 250 -2.62 -14.17 -14.19
N LYS A 251 -3.54 -13.25 -13.86
CA LYS A 251 -4.29 -12.46 -14.86
C LYS A 251 -4.33 -10.98 -14.51
N ILE A 252 -4.04 -10.17 -15.51
CA ILE A 252 -4.18 -8.71 -15.45
C ILE A 252 -5.23 -8.27 -16.47
N ILE A 253 -6.01 -7.26 -16.11
CA ILE A 253 -6.71 -6.44 -17.09
C ILE A 253 -5.89 -5.18 -17.33
N GLU A 254 -5.41 -4.98 -18.55
CA GLU A 254 -4.85 -3.70 -18.97
C GLU A 254 -5.96 -2.84 -19.57
N VAL A 255 -6.25 -1.73 -18.89
CA VAL A 255 -7.28 -0.77 -19.25
C VAL A 255 -6.62 0.45 -19.86
N ASN A 256 -7.08 0.85 -21.03
CA ASN A 256 -6.73 2.13 -21.63
C ASN A 256 -7.91 3.09 -21.43
N PRO A 257 -7.81 4.06 -20.50
CA PRO A 257 -8.91 4.97 -20.20
C PRO A 257 -9.22 5.92 -21.36
N ASN A 258 -8.24 6.24 -22.22
CA ASN A 258 -8.41 7.17 -23.33
C ASN A 258 -9.29 6.58 -24.44
N ASN A 259 -9.11 5.30 -24.76
CA ASN A 259 -9.91 4.61 -25.77
C ASN A 259 -11.11 3.85 -25.18
N LYS A 260 -11.27 3.88 -23.85
CA LYS A 260 -12.36 3.22 -23.12
C LYS A 260 -12.48 1.73 -23.47
N SER A 261 -11.34 1.05 -23.47
CA SER A 261 -11.25 -0.39 -23.72
C SER A 261 -10.32 -1.06 -22.74
N PHE A 262 -10.40 -2.39 -22.68
CA PHE A 262 -9.48 -3.20 -21.90
C PHE A 262 -9.16 -4.51 -22.61
N VAL A 263 -8.04 -5.10 -22.25
CA VAL A 263 -7.63 -6.44 -22.68
C VAL A 263 -7.23 -7.26 -21.45
N GLN A 264 -7.47 -8.57 -21.50
CA GLN A 264 -6.94 -9.50 -20.52
C GLN A 264 -5.54 -9.95 -20.97
N ILE A 265 -4.61 -10.02 -20.01
CA ILE A 265 -3.24 -10.48 -20.20
C ILE A 265 -2.97 -11.57 -19.18
N ASP A 266 -2.50 -12.72 -19.66
CA ASP A 266 -2.09 -13.83 -18.80
C ASP A 266 -0.60 -13.67 -18.44
N ILE A 267 -0.31 -13.69 -17.14
CA ILE A 267 1.06 -13.66 -16.60
C ILE A 267 1.65 -15.05 -16.69
N GLN A 268 2.88 -15.13 -17.18
CA GLN A 268 3.64 -16.37 -17.28
C GLN A 268 4.70 -16.44 -16.17
N GLY A 269 5.00 -17.65 -15.70
CA GLY A 269 6.08 -17.90 -14.73
C GLY A 269 5.59 -18.07 -13.29
N LYS A 270 6.49 -17.81 -12.33
CA LYS A 270 6.18 -17.94 -10.90
C LYS A 270 5.31 -16.76 -10.46
N VAL A 271 4.24 -17.06 -9.73
CA VAL A 271 3.37 -16.09 -9.06
C VAL A 271 3.49 -16.26 -7.55
N PRO A 272 3.16 -15.25 -6.72
CA PRO A 272 3.06 -15.47 -5.29
C PRO A 272 1.91 -16.43 -5.01
N ASN A 273 2.05 -17.19 -3.94
CA ASN A 273 1.16 -18.28 -3.53
C ASN A 273 0.25 -17.89 -2.36
N TRP A 274 0.03 -16.58 -2.17
CA TRP A 274 -1.01 -16.10 -1.27
C TRP A 274 -2.38 -16.65 -1.73
N GLU A 275 -3.35 -16.54 -0.85
CA GLU A 275 -4.74 -16.96 -1.01
C GLU A 275 -5.65 -15.82 -0.56
N PHE A 276 -6.95 -15.97 -0.76
CA PHE A 276 -7.94 -14.94 -0.46
C PHE A 276 -7.63 -13.63 -1.17
N SER A 277 -7.67 -12.49 -0.48
CA SER A 277 -7.46 -11.15 -1.05
C SER A 277 -6.00 -10.78 -1.29
N GLY A 278 -5.13 -11.77 -1.49
CA GLY A 278 -3.76 -11.56 -1.94
C GLY A 278 -2.92 -10.72 -0.96
N PRO A 279 -2.13 -9.73 -1.45
CA PRO A 279 -1.34 -8.85 -0.59
C PRO A 279 -2.22 -7.84 0.15
N LYS A 280 -1.99 -7.71 1.46
CA LYS A 280 -2.56 -6.64 2.30
C LYS A 280 -1.98 -5.28 1.95
N HIS A 281 -0.70 -5.24 1.54
CA HIS A 281 0.01 -4.01 1.25
C HIS A 281 0.48 -3.96 -0.20
N VAL A 282 0.03 -2.94 -0.91
CA VAL A 282 0.38 -2.67 -2.31
C VAL A 282 0.85 -1.23 -2.41
N PHE A 283 2.08 -1.04 -2.91
CA PHE A 283 2.65 0.27 -3.17
C PHE A 283 3.20 0.33 -4.58
N GLN A 284 3.23 1.50 -5.18
CA GLN A 284 3.72 1.68 -6.55
C GLN A 284 4.96 2.58 -6.58
N SER A 285 5.96 2.18 -7.37
CA SER A 285 7.02 3.05 -7.84
C SER A 285 7.18 2.86 -9.35
N LYS A 286 6.94 3.92 -10.13
CA LYS A 286 6.93 3.88 -11.60
C LYS A 286 6.05 2.74 -12.13
N ASP A 287 6.60 1.80 -12.89
CA ASP A 287 5.88 0.68 -13.51
C ASP A 287 5.94 -0.61 -12.66
N LYS A 288 6.26 -0.50 -11.37
CA LYS A 288 6.41 -1.64 -10.47
C LYS A 288 5.51 -1.51 -9.25
N LEU A 289 4.83 -2.60 -8.92
CA LEU A 289 4.06 -2.73 -7.69
C LEU A 289 4.83 -3.57 -6.68
N LEU A 290 5.11 -3.00 -5.52
CA LEU A 290 5.57 -3.70 -4.33
C LEU A 290 4.38 -4.34 -3.64
N LEU A 291 4.44 -5.65 -3.45
CA LEU A 291 3.40 -6.46 -2.84
C LEU A 291 3.98 -7.12 -1.59
N ALA A 292 3.33 -6.96 -0.45
CA ALA A 292 3.77 -7.52 0.81
C ALA A 292 2.59 -7.96 1.67
N ASP A 293 2.88 -8.90 2.57
CA ASP A 293 1.98 -9.40 3.60
C ASP A 293 0.69 -10.00 3.04
N GLY A 294 0.74 -11.28 2.69
CA GLY A 294 -0.43 -12.05 2.29
C GLY A 294 -0.66 -13.24 3.20
N THR A 295 -1.83 -13.85 3.08
CA THR A 295 -2.13 -15.10 3.78
C THR A 295 -1.96 -16.26 2.82
N GLU A 296 -1.29 -17.33 3.25
CA GLU A 296 -1.22 -18.58 2.52
C GLU A 296 -2.10 -19.63 3.16
N PHE A 297 -2.70 -20.47 2.32
CA PHE A 297 -3.39 -21.68 2.78
C PHE A 297 -2.40 -22.80 3.00
N ILE A 298 -2.35 -23.34 4.23
CA ILE A 298 -1.55 -24.52 4.55
C ILE A 298 -2.40 -25.78 4.39
N ASN A 299 -3.57 -25.82 5.03
CA ASN A 299 -4.57 -26.88 4.94
C ASN A 299 -5.94 -26.38 5.41
N ILE A 300 -6.95 -27.27 5.41
CA ILE A 300 -8.31 -26.95 5.89
C ILE A 300 -8.24 -26.37 7.31
N ASP A 301 -8.69 -25.13 7.46
CA ASP A 301 -8.69 -24.34 8.70
C ASP A 301 -7.31 -23.90 9.23
N GLN A 302 -6.21 -24.06 8.46
CA GLN A 302 -4.90 -23.50 8.81
C GLN A 302 -4.37 -22.56 7.75
N TYR A 303 -4.00 -21.37 8.21
CA TYR A 303 -3.49 -20.29 7.40
C TYR A 303 -2.23 -19.75 8.05
N SER A 304 -1.27 -19.30 7.23
CA SER A 304 -0.08 -18.59 7.70
C SER A 304 0.06 -17.27 6.99
N ARG A 305 0.42 -16.22 7.73
CA ARG A 305 0.92 -15.00 7.10
C ARG A 305 2.26 -15.28 6.46
N ASN A 306 2.36 -15.02 5.17
CA ASN A 306 3.58 -15.13 4.41
C ASN A 306 4.36 -13.81 4.51
N ARG A 307 5.67 -13.95 4.72
CA ARG A 307 6.60 -12.85 4.93
C ARG A 307 7.33 -12.43 3.65
N ASP A 308 7.13 -13.14 2.56
CA ASP A 308 7.80 -12.86 1.30
C ASP A 308 7.32 -11.53 0.73
N ILE A 309 8.25 -10.85 0.07
CA ILE A 309 7.98 -9.59 -0.60
C ILE A 309 8.14 -9.83 -2.09
N TRP A 310 7.18 -9.34 -2.86
CA TRP A 310 7.14 -9.54 -4.31
C TRP A 310 7.06 -8.20 -5.02
N ILE A 311 7.62 -8.16 -6.22
CA ILE A 311 7.43 -7.06 -7.16
C ILE A 311 6.69 -7.58 -8.38
N LEU A 312 5.59 -6.94 -8.74
CA LEU A 312 4.95 -7.09 -10.03
C LEU A 312 5.45 -6.00 -10.98
N ASN A 313 6.17 -6.38 -12.03
CA ASN A 313 6.62 -5.47 -13.08
C ASN A 313 5.52 -5.34 -14.15
N LEU A 314 4.91 -4.16 -14.28
CA LEU A 314 3.80 -3.91 -15.20
C LEU A 314 4.25 -3.79 -16.66
N SER A 315 5.52 -3.47 -16.92
CA SER A 315 6.05 -3.43 -18.29
C SER A 315 6.19 -4.82 -18.92
N HIS A 316 6.49 -5.82 -18.10
CA HIS A 316 6.73 -7.20 -18.55
C HIS A 316 5.67 -8.20 -18.10
N TYR A 317 4.77 -7.77 -17.20
CA TYR A 317 3.77 -8.63 -16.57
C TYR A 317 4.37 -9.88 -15.96
N SER A 318 5.33 -9.66 -15.05
CA SER A 318 6.08 -10.73 -14.39
C SER A 318 6.28 -10.40 -12.91
N TYR A 319 6.17 -11.41 -12.06
CA TYR A 319 6.52 -11.29 -10.65
C TYR A 319 7.99 -11.60 -10.41
N THR A 320 8.57 -10.94 -9.41
CA THR A 320 9.89 -11.24 -8.88
C THR A 320 9.82 -11.24 -7.36
N GLN A 321 10.10 -12.39 -6.75
CA GLN A 321 10.27 -12.47 -5.30
C GLN A 321 11.58 -11.81 -4.91
N LEU A 322 11.54 -10.91 -3.94
CA LEU A 322 12.76 -10.32 -3.39
C LEU A 322 13.45 -11.32 -2.46
N PRO A 323 14.80 -11.33 -2.41
CA PRO A 323 15.55 -12.11 -1.43
C PRO A 323 15.51 -11.41 -0.05
N LEU A 324 14.30 -11.07 0.41
CA LEU A 324 14.03 -10.34 1.63
C LEU A 324 12.67 -10.79 2.18
N GLN A 325 12.55 -10.88 3.49
CA GLN A 325 11.31 -11.18 4.18
C GLN A 325 10.97 -10.11 5.21
N LEU A 326 9.67 -9.89 5.43
CA LEU A 326 9.15 -9.03 6.49
C LEU A 326 9.73 -9.43 7.86
N PRO A 327 10.00 -8.49 8.78
CA PRO A 327 10.54 -8.80 10.10
C PRO A 327 9.57 -9.65 10.91
N GLU A 328 10.03 -10.80 11.43
CA GLU A 328 9.18 -11.74 12.17
C GLU A 328 8.48 -11.11 13.38
N GLU A 329 9.23 -10.29 14.12
CA GLU A 329 8.74 -9.57 15.30
C GLU A 329 7.56 -8.65 14.95
N ALA A 330 7.53 -8.08 13.74
CA ALA A 330 6.48 -7.16 13.30
C ALA A 330 5.29 -7.87 12.62
N MET A 331 5.28 -9.21 12.52
CA MET A 331 4.22 -9.96 11.84
C MET A 331 2.96 -10.18 12.70
N SER A 332 2.57 -9.19 13.50
CA SER A 332 1.28 -9.21 14.21
C SER A 332 0.14 -8.73 13.32
N TYR A 333 -1.12 -9.10 13.61
CA TYR A 333 -2.29 -8.62 12.85
C TYR A 333 -2.41 -7.08 12.82
N LYS A 334 -1.76 -6.41 13.79
CA LYS A 334 -1.70 -4.96 13.99
C LYS A 334 -0.72 -4.25 13.05
N MET A 335 0.11 -5.02 12.33
CA MET A 335 1.11 -4.48 11.42
C MET A 335 0.47 -3.60 10.35
N CYS A 336 1.04 -2.41 10.20
CA CYS A 336 0.76 -1.49 9.10
C CYS A 336 2.06 -1.20 8.35
N ALA A 337 1.94 -0.58 7.18
CA ALA A 337 3.07 -0.32 6.32
C ALA A 337 2.92 1.01 5.60
N ALA A 338 4.05 1.63 5.27
CA ALA A 338 4.12 2.86 4.50
C ALA A 338 5.29 2.80 3.53
N PHE A 339 5.24 3.59 2.46
CA PHE A 339 6.27 3.60 1.43
C PHE A 339 6.62 5.03 1.02
N ASP A 340 7.91 5.35 1.11
CA ASP A 340 8.48 6.53 0.48
C ASP A 340 8.79 6.20 -0.97
N VAL A 341 7.93 6.66 -1.88
CA VAL A 341 8.07 6.42 -3.33
C VAL A 341 9.31 7.08 -3.92
N GLU A 342 9.72 8.24 -3.41
CA GLU A 342 10.84 9.02 -3.97
C GLU A 342 12.19 8.43 -3.59
N LYS A 343 12.32 7.95 -2.35
CA LYS A 343 13.55 7.32 -1.84
C LYS A 343 13.52 5.80 -1.97
N SER A 344 12.39 5.23 -2.36
CA SER A 344 12.12 3.79 -2.40
C SER A 344 12.36 3.10 -1.08
N ILE A 345 11.93 3.73 0.03
CA ILE A 345 12.08 3.17 1.37
C ILE A 345 10.74 2.58 1.80
N PHE A 346 10.76 1.29 2.14
CA PHE A 346 9.61 0.58 2.66
C PHE A 346 9.68 0.48 4.17
N TYR A 347 8.61 0.88 4.85
CA TYR A 347 8.47 0.88 6.30
C TYR A 347 7.44 -0.15 6.72
N VAL A 348 7.82 -0.98 7.69
CA VAL A 348 6.94 -1.92 8.39
C VAL A 348 6.84 -1.45 9.83
N ILE A 349 5.62 -1.25 10.31
CA ILE A 349 5.36 -0.60 11.58
C ILE A 349 4.42 -1.48 12.41
N ASP A 350 4.86 -1.78 13.62
CA ASP A 350 4.08 -2.45 14.64
C ASP A 350 4.30 -1.70 15.95
N VAL A 351 3.22 -1.23 16.58
CA VAL A 351 3.34 -0.35 17.76
C VAL A 351 3.99 -1.05 18.96
N ASP A 352 3.90 -2.38 19.03
CA ASP A 352 4.48 -3.19 20.10
C ASP A 352 5.95 -3.54 19.79
N SER A 353 6.30 -3.67 18.50
CA SER A 353 7.60 -4.18 18.06
C SER A 353 8.56 -3.11 17.52
N GLY A 354 8.04 -1.95 17.13
CA GLY A 354 8.79 -0.81 16.62
C GLY A 354 8.64 -0.57 15.11
N ILE A 355 9.54 0.25 14.57
CA ILE A 355 9.56 0.62 13.15
C ILE A 355 10.76 -0.04 12.48
N TYR A 356 10.51 -0.72 11.37
CA TYR A 356 11.53 -1.33 10.53
C TYR A 356 11.51 -0.64 9.16
N ARG A 357 12.69 -0.45 8.57
CA ARG A 357 12.80 0.09 7.21
C ARG A 357 13.75 -0.73 6.36
N VAL A 358 13.54 -0.69 5.05
CA VAL A 358 14.48 -1.22 4.06
C VAL A 358 14.51 -0.30 2.85
N ASN A 359 15.71 -0.10 2.29
CA ASN A 359 15.89 0.70 1.08
C ASN A 359 15.79 -0.22 -0.14
N LEU A 360 14.74 -0.09 -0.94
CA LEU A 360 14.48 -0.94 -2.10
C LEU A 360 14.95 -0.33 -3.42
N LYS A 361 15.78 0.72 -3.40
CA LYS A 361 16.21 1.47 -4.60
C LYS A 361 16.86 0.57 -5.68
N ARG A 362 17.49 -0.54 -5.28
CA ARG A 362 18.02 -1.55 -6.21
C ARG A 362 16.93 -2.17 -7.09
N TRP A 363 15.74 -2.42 -6.53
CA TRP A 363 14.65 -3.10 -7.23
C TRP A 363 13.54 -2.16 -7.72
N LEU A 364 13.33 -1.05 -7.02
CA LEU A 364 12.36 0.00 -7.28
C LEU A 364 13.10 1.34 -7.48
N PRO A 365 13.76 1.58 -8.63
CA PRO A 365 14.56 2.78 -8.85
C PRO A 365 13.72 4.02 -9.19
#